data_AF-A0A7C5QFU0-F1
#
_entry.id   AF-A0A7C5QFU0-F1
#
_cell.length_a   1.000
_cell.length_b   1.000
_cell.length_c   1.000
_cell.angle_alpha   90.00
_cell.angle_beta   90.00
_cell.angle_gamma   90.00
#
_symmetry.space_group_name_H-M   'P 1'
#
loop_
_entity.id
_entity.type
_entity.pdbx_description
1 polymer ?
#
loop_
_entity_poly.entity_id
_entity_poly.type
_entity_poly.pdbx_seq_one_letter_code
_entity_poly.pdbx_strand_id
1 'polypeptide(L)' 'MLEVLEGITDAVIILDHEGTVRYANRATKWLWERPREDLIGRPTWEVC' A
#
# COMPACT_ATOMS: atom_id res chain seq x y z
N MET A 1 12.27 10.96 -2.89
CA MET A 1 10.92 11.35 -2.41
C MET A 1 10.12 10.14 -1.92
N LEU A 2 9.96 9.06 -2.71
CA LEU A 2 9.32 7.83 -2.23
C LEU A 2 10.09 7.11 -1.11
N GLU A 3 11.42 7.26 -1.05
CA GLU A 3 12.24 6.71 0.05
C GLU A 3 11.81 7.17 1.44
N VAL A 4 11.26 8.39 1.57
CA VAL A 4 10.77 8.89 2.85
C VAL A 4 9.58 8.04 3.31
N LEU A 5 8.67 7.70 2.38
CA LEU A 5 7.49 6.88 2.68
C LEU A 5 7.88 5.43 3.02
N GLU A 6 8.98 4.93 2.47
CA GLU A 6 9.55 3.63 2.82
C GLU A 6 10.19 3.59 4.22
N GLY A 7 10.57 4.74 4.77
CA GLY A 7 11.10 4.87 6.14
C GLY A 7 10.02 5.01 7.21
N ILE A 8 8.77 5.23 6.83
CA ILE A 8 7.64 5.33 7.78
C ILE A 8 7.29 3.94 8.30
N THR A 9 7.20 3.82 9.63
CA THR A 9 6.87 2.57 10.32
C THR A 9 5.40 2.19 10.20
N ASP A 10 4.52 3.18 10.06
CA ASP A 10 3.11 2.97 9.79
C ASP A 10 2.86 2.64 8.31
N ALA A 11 1.79 1.90 8.06
CA ALA A 11 1.37 1.55 6.71
C ALA A 11 0.95 2.81 5.93
N VAL A 12 1.54 2.99 4.75
CA VAL A 12 1.20 4.07 3.82
C VAL A 12 0.76 3.48 2.50
N ILE A 13 -0.43 3.87 2.06
CA ILE A 13 -1.01 3.54 0.76
C ILE A 13 -1.39 4.81 0.01
N ILE A 14 -1.15 4.80 -1.30
CA ILE A 14 -1.62 5.84 -2.22
C ILE A 14 -2.60 5.18 -3.17
N LEU A 15 -3.77 5.80 -3.29
CA LEU A 15 -4.85 5.35 -4.17
C LEU A 15 -4.99 6.31 -5.35
N ASP A 16 -5.43 5.82 -6.50
CA ASP A 16 -5.96 6.68 -7.55
C ASP A 16 -7.44 7.05 -7.30
N HIS A 17 -8.03 7.80 -8.23
CA HIS A 17 -9.41 8.25 -8.16
C HIS A 17 -10.46 7.13 -8.15
N GLU A 18 -10.10 5.93 -8.63
CA GLU A 18 -10.96 4.75 -8.60
C GLU A 18 -10.74 3.92 -7.32
N GLY A 19 -9.88 4.38 -6.40
CA GLY A 19 -9.53 3.66 -5.18
C GLY A 19 -8.56 2.51 -5.40
N THR A 20 -7.92 2.43 -6.57
CA THR A 20 -6.93 1.41 -6.89
C THR A 20 -5.59 1.76 -6.25
N VAL A 21 -4.96 0.80 -5.57
CA VAL A 21 -3.67 1.01 -4.91
C VAL A 21 -2.58 1.21 -5.97
N ARG A 22 -1.92 2.38 -5.94
CA ARG A 22 -0.79 2.73 -6.82
C ARG A 22 0.56 2.65 -6.12
N TYR A 23 0.57 2.73 -4.79
CA TYR A 23 1.77 2.57 -3.99
C TYR A 23 1.40 2.03 -2.60
N ALA A 24 2.28 1.18 -2.08
CA ALA A 24 2.25 0.63 -0.74
C ALA A 24 3.69 0.54 -0.22
N ASN A 25 3.96 1.14 0.94
CA ASN A 25 5.29 1.06 1.57
C ASN A 25 5.54 -0.34 2.18
N ARG A 26 6.77 -0.63 2.60
CA ARG A 26 7.09 -1.93 3.24
C ARG A 26 6.24 -2.26 4.48
N ALA A 27 5.72 -1.25 5.18
CA ALA A 27 4.96 -1.44 6.41
C ALA A 27 3.56 -2.02 6.16
N THR A 28 3.02 -1.89 4.94
CA THR A 28 1.69 -2.44 4.60
C THR A 28 1.62 -3.96 4.74
N LYS A 29 2.75 -4.66 4.62
CA LYS A 29 2.83 -6.11 4.84
C LYS A 29 2.31 -6.53 6.21
N TRP A 30 2.53 -5.71 7.23
CA TRP A 30 2.11 -6.02 8.60
C TRP A 30 0.64 -5.76 8.85
N LEU A 31 0.04 -4.84 8.08
CA LEU A 31 -1.38 -4.50 8.22
C LEU A 31 -2.29 -5.56 7.58
N TRP A 32 -1.91 -6.08 6.41
CA TRP A 32 -2.72 -7.03 5.63
C TRP A 32 -2.16 -8.44 5.55
N GLU A 33 -1.02 -8.72 6.20
CA GLU A 33 -0.29 -9.99 6.14
C GLU A 33 0.04 -10.46 4.70
N ARG A 34 0.10 -9.52 3.76
CA ARG A 34 0.29 -9.76 2.33
C ARG A 34 1.46 -8.96 1.79
N PRO A 35 2.21 -9.49 0.80
CA PRO A 35 3.21 -8.69 0.11
C PRO A 35 2.52 -7.51 -0.60
N ARG A 36 3.22 -6.37 -0.69
CA ARG A 36 2.66 -5.16 -1.31
C ARG A 36 2.31 -5.37 -2.78
N GLU A 37 3.00 -6.30 -3.43
CA GLU A 37 2.78 -6.72 -4.82
C GLU A 37 1.36 -7.27 -5.03
N ASP A 38 0.74 -7.83 -3.99
CA ASP A 38 -0.65 -8.31 -4.02
C ASP A 38 -1.68 -7.17 -3.82
N LEU A 39 -1.21 -5.99 -3.39
CA LEU A 39 -2.04 -4.81 -3.17
C LEU A 39 -2.09 -3.93 -4.42
N ILE A 40 -0.94 -3.76 -5.11
CA ILE A 40 -0.82 -2.86 -6.25
C ILE A 40 -1.77 -3.28 -7.39
N GLY A 41 -2.51 -2.30 -7.92
CA GLY A 41 -3.43 -2.52 -9.04
C GLY A 41 -4.78 -3.09 -8.63
N ARG A 42 -5.04 -3.30 -7.34
CA ARG A 42 -6.34 -3.74 -6.82
C ARG A 42 -7.06 -2.61 -6.10
N PRO A 43 -8.40 -2.60 -6.08
CA PRO A 43 -9.16 -1.68 -5.24
C PRO A 43 -8.89 -1.91 -3.76
N THR A 44 -8.75 -0.84 -2.98
CA THR A 44 -8.41 -0.95 -1.55
C THR A 44 -9.40 -1.80 -0.76
N TRP A 45 -10.68 -1.83 -1.12
CA TRP A 45 -11.70 -2.61 -0.40
C TRP A 45 -11.68 -4.11 -0.72
N GLU A 46 -10.93 -4.55 -1.73
CA GLU A 46 -10.72 -5.98 -2.00
C GLU A 46 -9.51 -6.57 -1.28
N VAL A 47 -8.63 -5.69 -0.82
CA VAL A 47 -7.37 -6.06 -0.15
C VAL A 47 -7.45 -5.84 1.36
N CYS A 48 -8.37 -4.99 1.82
CA CYS A 48 -8.74 -4.80 3.22
C CYS A 48 -9.59 -5.92 3.81
#